data_AF-A0A5C3LJ11-F1
#
_entry.id   AF-A0A5C3LJ11-F1
#
_cell.length_a   1.000
_cell.length_b   1.000
_cell.length_c   1.000
_cell.angle_alpha   90.00
_cell.angle_beta   90.00
_cell.angle_gamma   90.00
#
_symmetry.space_group_name_H-M   'P 1'
#
loop_
_entity.id
_entity.type
_entity.pdbx_description
1 polymer ?
#
loop_
_entity_poly.entity_id
_entity_poly.type
_entity_poly.pdbx_seq_one_letter_code
_entity_poly.pdbx_strand_id
1 'polypeptide(L)'
;MELLNLPDIRLVRAQYWPSGRAQLTNIALLSIMANADTYLPNFGQTKKMHRPVDIDHLYPDPDADLPILLIATKATVLPGGKVTPKDSHWKLAWRVGKTHTGVQIQRELHVIRDVGLNHLTNWGPLTKSCEEYTKAVEVTPRMSLVNRRRLEKIAAETPVRKPDGLWNCQNWIRTVFEAAEKQGLFTYREWTSAIAVVTNI
;
A
#
# COMPACT_ATOMS: atom_id res chain seq x y z
N MET A 1 5.99 30.21 32.53
CA MET A 1 6.49 30.70 31.24
C MET A 1 7.96 30.34 31.18
N GLU A 2 8.25 29.13 30.69
CA GLU A 2 9.59 28.58 30.52
C GLU A 2 9.77 28.35 29.02
N LEU A 3 10.73 29.04 28.41
CA LEU A 3 11.15 28.79 27.03
C LEU A 3 12.51 28.10 27.07
N LEU A 4 12.50 26.89 26.54
CA LEU A 4 13.60 25.94 26.48
C LEU A 4 14.66 26.35 25.44
N ASN A 5 15.92 26.10 25.84
CA ASN A 5 17.13 26.14 25.05
C ASN A 5 17.05 25.27 23.77
N LEU A 6 17.52 25.83 22.65
CA LEU A 6 18.01 25.07 21.49
C LEU A 6 19.51 25.35 21.32
N PRO A 7 20.38 24.33 21.16
CA PRO A 7 21.80 24.55 20.93
C PRO A 7 22.10 24.87 19.45
N ASP A 8 22.72 26.02 19.30
CA ASP A 8 23.73 26.48 18.33
C ASP A 8 24.33 25.41 17.40
N ILE A 9 23.94 25.44 16.12
CA ILE A 9 24.54 24.65 15.04
C ILE A 9 25.86 25.31 14.65
N ARG A 10 26.95 24.78 15.19
CA ARG A 10 28.31 25.18 14.83
C ARG A 10 28.58 24.95 13.35
N LEU A 11 28.97 26.04 12.70
CA LEU A 11 29.66 26.12 11.41
C LEU A 11 30.72 25.01 11.24
N VAL A 12 30.50 24.11 10.29
CA VAL A 12 31.59 23.33 9.70
C VAL A 12 32.25 24.20 8.63
N ARG A 13 33.51 24.59 8.90
CA ARG A 13 34.37 25.33 7.98
C ARG A 13 34.50 24.59 6.65
N ALA A 14 34.19 25.29 5.56
CA ALA A 14 34.48 24.87 4.20
C ALA A 14 35.99 24.93 3.94
N GLN A 15 36.62 23.78 3.73
CA GLN A 15 37.91 23.69 3.03
C GLN A 15 37.63 23.48 1.53
N TYR A 16 38.24 24.36 0.73
CA TYR A 16 38.18 24.41 -0.73
C TYR A 16 38.94 23.23 -1.38
N TRP A 17 38.29 22.46 -2.28
CA TRP A 17 38.81 21.79 -3.50
C TRP A 17 37.59 21.28 -4.34
N PRO A 18 37.69 20.98 -5.65
CA PRO A 18 37.12 21.70 -6.78
C PRO A 18 35.83 21.06 -7.33
N SER A 19 35.03 21.90 -7.98
CA SER A 19 34.00 21.62 -9.00
C SER A 19 33.61 20.14 -9.25
N GLY A 20 32.53 19.70 -8.62
CA GLY A 20 31.89 18.42 -8.94
C GLY A 20 30.63 18.05 -8.14
N ARG A 21 30.37 18.71 -7.00
CA ARG A 21 29.25 18.36 -6.09
C ARG A 21 27.96 19.18 -6.24
N ALA A 22 27.98 20.33 -6.90
CA ALA A 22 26.82 21.23 -6.93
C ALA A 22 25.66 20.75 -7.82
N GLN A 23 25.88 19.80 -8.74
CA GLN A 23 24.81 19.24 -9.58
C GLN A 23 24.04 18.09 -8.92
N LEU A 24 24.68 17.31 -8.05
CA LEU A 24 24.06 16.14 -7.41
C LEU A 24 23.04 16.53 -6.31
N THR A 25 23.23 17.67 -5.65
CA THR A 25 22.28 18.17 -4.64
C THR A 25 21.00 18.71 -5.28
N ASN A 26 21.10 19.37 -6.44
CA ASN A 26 19.94 19.94 -7.12
C ASN A 26 19.04 18.89 -7.78
N ILE A 27 19.59 17.81 -8.34
CA ILE A 27 18.79 16.73 -8.94
C ILE A 27 18.02 15.95 -7.86
N ALA A 28 18.65 15.66 -6.72
CA ALA A 28 17.99 15.00 -5.60
C ALA A 28 16.87 15.89 -4.99
N LEU A 29 17.13 17.19 -4.80
CA LEU A 29 16.12 18.14 -4.33
C LEU A 29 14.96 18.31 -5.33
N LEU A 30 15.24 18.40 -6.63
CA LEU A 30 14.20 18.47 -7.67
C LEU A 30 13.38 17.18 -7.78
N SER A 31 14.00 16.01 -7.61
CA SER A 31 13.31 14.72 -7.57
C SER A 31 12.42 14.57 -6.32
N ILE A 32 12.88 15.04 -5.16
CA ILE A 32 12.09 15.07 -3.92
C ILE A 32 10.91 16.06 -4.05
N MET A 33 11.13 17.24 -4.64
CA MET A 33 10.07 18.23 -4.88
C MET A 33 9.04 17.78 -5.92
N ALA A 34 9.47 17.14 -7.01
CA ALA A 34 8.55 16.55 -8.00
C ALA A 34 7.69 15.42 -7.41
N ASN A 35 8.21 14.66 -6.45
CA ASN A 35 7.45 13.64 -5.74
C ASN A 35 6.44 14.23 -4.74
N ALA A 36 6.77 15.33 -4.05
CA ALA A 36 5.85 15.98 -3.10
C ALA A 36 4.58 16.53 -3.78
N ASP A 37 4.68 16.94 -5.04
CA ASP A 37 3.50 17.39 -5.80
C ASP A 37 2.66 16.26 -6.38
N THR A 38 3.24 15.05 -6.52
CA THR A 38 2.57 13.89 -7.11
C THR A 38 1.83 13.05 -6.06
N TYR A 39 2.37 12.96 -4.85
CA TYR A 39 1.87 12.09 -3.79
C TYR A 39 1.18 12.88 -2.66
N LEU A 40 0.21 12.25 -2.02
CA LEU A 40 -0.47 12.81 -0.85
C LEU A 40 0.40 12.62 0.40
N PRO A 41 0.50 13.64 1.26
CA PRO A 41 1.16 13.50 2.55
C PRO A 41 0.42 12.47 3.42
N ASN A 42 1.15 11.86 4.35
CA ASN A 42 0.61 10.88 5.31
C ASN A 42 -0.23 9.78 4.65
N PHE A 43 0.14 9.39 3.42
CA PHE A 43 -0.54 8.34 2.65
C PHE A 43 -2.05 8.57 2.44
N GLY A 44 -2.47 9.84 2.37
CA GLY A 44 -3.88 10.23 2.24
C GLY A 44 -4.63 10.32 3.57
N GLN A 45 -3.98 10.14 4.72
CA GLN A 45 -4.63 10.24 6.02
C GLN A 45 -4.69 11.71 6.49
N THR A 46 -5.83 12.10 7.06
CA THR A 46 -5.99 13.39 7.75
C THR A 46 -6.13 13.17 9.26
N LYS A 47 -5.79 14.19 10.06
CA LYS A 47 -5.89 14.12 11.54
C LYS A 47 -7.31 13.85 12.07
N LYS A 48 -8.34 14.06 11.25
CA LYS A 48 -9.76 13.87 11.60
C LYS A 48 -10.27 12.48 11.23
N MET A 49 -9.49 11.68 10.51
CA MET A 49 -9.90 10.35 10.09
C MET A 49 -9.59 9.32 11.18
N HIS A 50 -10.50 8.37 11.32
CA HIS A 50 -10.31 7.22 12.20
C HIS A 50 -9.88 6.03 11.36
N ARG A 51 -8.84 5.33 11.83
CA ARG A 51 -8.42 4.06 11.22
C ARG A 51 -9.61 3.09 11.26
N PRO A 52 -9.85 2.33 10.17
CA PRO A 52 -10.78 1.21 10.20
C PRO A 52 -10.46 0.24 11.34
N VAL A 53 -11.49 -0.42 11.86
CA VAL A 53 -11.31 -1.46 12.89
C VAL A 53 -10.36 -2.54 12.37
N ASP A 54 -9.38 -2.88 13.20
CA ASP A 54 -8.41 -3.95 12.99
C ASP A 54 -8.56 -4.96 14.14
N ILE A 55 -8.74 -6.24 13.80
CA ILE A 55 -8.92 -7.33 14.77
C ILE A 55 -7.70 -8.27 14.84
N ASP A 56 -6.51 -7.77 14.50
CA ASP A 56 -5.24 -8.51 14.57
C ASP A 56 -4.91 -9.06 15.96
N HIS A 57 -5.29 -8.36 17.03
CA HIS A 57 -5.14 -8.82 18.40
C HIS A 57 -5.99 -10.07 18.72
N LEU A 58 -7.08 -10.31 17.99
CA LEU A 58 -7.89 -11.53 18.12
C LEU A 58 -7.46 -12.62 17.13
N TYR A 59 -6.94 -12.21 15.98
CA TYR A 59 -6.52 -13.09 14.88
C TYR A 59 -5.14 -12.66 14.37
N PRO A 60 -4.06 -12.97 15.12
CA PRO A 60 -2.72 -12.57 14.75
C PRO A 60 -2.25 -13.32 13.50
N ASP A 61 -1.32 -12.73 12.74
CA ASP A 61 -0.68 -13.40 11.61
C ASP A 61 0.13 -14.60 12.13
N PRO A 62 -0.25 -15.85 11.79
CA PRO A 62 0.37 -17.03 12.39
C PRO A 62 1.79 -17.23 11.85
N ASP A 63 2.68 -17.79 12.66
CA ASP A 63 4.01 -18.19 12.20
C ASP A 63 3.96 -19.52 11.41
N ALA A 64 3.37 -19.44 10.23
CA ALA A 64 3.23 -20.52 9.27
C ALA A 64 3.39 -19.99 7.84
N ASP A 65 3.75 -20.86 6.90
CA ASP A 65 3.74 -20.52 5.48
C ASP A 65 2.28 -20.42 5.00
N LEU A 66 1.92 -19.26 4.44
CA LEU A 66 0.58 -18.99 3.93
C LEU A 66 0.62 -18.56 2.46
N PRO A 67 -0.41 -18.91 1.68
CA PRO A 67 -0.55 -18.40 0.33
C PRO A 67 -0.92 -16.91 0.36
N ILE A 68 -0.35 -16.14 -0.57
CA ILE A 68 -0.75 -14.75 -0.81
C ILE A 68 -1.73 -14.71 -1.97
N LEU A 69 -2.90 -14.14 -1.73
CA LEU A 69 -3.97 -14.01 -2.70
C LEU A 69 -4.02 -12.58 -3.23
N LEU A 70 -4.20 -12.43 -4.54
CA LEU A 70 -4.71 -11.21 -5.16
C LEU A 70 -6.21 -11.36 -5.33
N ILE A 71 -6.98 -10.50 -4.66
CA ILE A 71 -8.44 -10.51 -4.65
C ILE A 71 -8.94 -9.29 -5.42
N ALA A 72 -9.90 -9.52 -6.31
CA ALA A 72 -10.61 -8.50 -7.06
C ALA A 72 -12.12 -8.56 -6.77
N THR A 73 -12.69 -7.42 -6.41
CA THR A 73 -14.12 -7.22 -6.19
C THR A 73 -14.64 -6.23 -7.22
N LYS A 74 -15.60 -6.66 -8.03
CA LYS A 74 -16.22 -5.82 -9.05
C LYS A 74 -16.97 -4.67 -8.40
N ALA A 75 -16.83 -3.45 -8.94
CA ALA A 75 -17.63 -2.33 -8.48
C ALA A 75 -19.12 -2.59 -8.75
N THR A 76 -19.95 -2.27 -7.76
CA THR A 76 -21.40 -2.21 -7.95
C THR A 76 -21.79 -0.85 -8.49
N VAL A 77 -22.66 -0.83 -9.50
CA VAL A 77 -23.12 0.42 -10.10
C VAL A 77 -24.17 1.08 -9.21
N LEU A 78 -24.17 2.41 -9.14
CA LEU A 78 -25.41 3.17 -8.93
C LEU A 78 -26.24 3.14 -10.22
N PRO A 79 -27.59 3.22 -10.17
CA PRO A 79 -28.43 3.16 -11.36
C PRO A 79 -27.98 4.14 -12.46
N GLY A 80 -27.69 3.63 -13.66
CA GLY A 80 -27.34 4.43 -14.85
C GLY A 80 -25.85 4.58 -15.16
N GLY A 81 -24.93 4.10 -14.31
CA GLY A 81 -23.49 4.09 -14.60
C GLY A 81 -23.02 2.92 -15.46
N LYS A 82 -21.90 3.07 -16.16
CA LYS A 82 -21.18 1.95 -16.79
C LYS A 82 -19.96 1.61 -15.92
N VAL A 83 -20.00 0.47 -15.24
CA VAL A 83 -18.81 -0.08 -14.53
C VAL A 83 -17.84 -0.64 -15.56
N THR A 84 -16.57 -0.27 -15.40
CA THR A 84 -15.44 -0.78 -16.18
C THR A 84 -14.53 -1.61 -15.27
N PRO A 85 -13.67 -2.48 -15.84
CA PRO A 85 -12.71 -3.23 -15.03
C PRO A 85 -11.76 -2.36 -14.19
N LYS A 86 -11.57 -1.07 -14.54
CA LYS A 86 -10.76 -0.12 -13.76
C LYS A 86 -11.42 0.31 -12.44
N ASP A 87 -12.73 0.08 -12.32
CA ASP A 87 -13.50 0.42 -11.13
C ASP A 87 -13.44 -0.71 -10.09
N SER A 88 -13.03 -1.91 -10.49
CA SER A 88 -12.86 -3.06 -9.59
C SER A 88 -11.81 -2.79 -8.52
N HIS A 89 -12.14 -3.12 -7.27
CA HIS A 89 -11.26 -2.96 -6.12
C HIS A 89 -10.31 -4.15 -5.99
N TRP A 90 -9.00 -3.89 -5.89
CA TRP A 90 -7.99 -4.93 -5.70
C TRP A 90 -7.36 -4.85 -4.30
N LYS A 91 -7.08 -6.03 -3.74
CA LYS A 91 -6.34 -6.17 -2.48
C LYS A 91 -5.45 -7.41 -2.48
N LEU A 92 -4.35 -7.36 -1.74
CA LEU A 92 -3.62 -8.57 -1.35
C LEU A 92 -4.17 -9.06 -0.03
N ALA A 93 -4.30 -10.38 0.13
CA ALA A 93 -4.76 -10.96 1.37
C ALA A 93 -4.20 -12.36 1.64
N TRP A 94 -4.16 -12.74 2.91
CA TRP A 94 -3.94 -14.12 3.35
C TRP A 94 -4.84 -14.45 4.53
N ARG A 95 -5.22 -15.72 4.65
CA ARG A 95 -6.13 -16.19 5.70
C ARG A 95 -5.37 -16.37 7.01
N VAL A 96 -5.84 -15.73 8.07
CA VAL A 96 -5.23 -15.81 9.42
C VAL A 96 -6.09 -16.59 10.40
N GLY A 97 -7.35 -16.89 10.04
CA GLY A 97 -8.22 -17.71 10.89
C GLY A 97 -9.66 -17.76 10.42
N LYS A 98 -10.54 -18.19 11.32
CA LYS A 98 -11.99 -18.21 11.13
C LYS A 98 -12.69 -17.91 12.46
N THR A 99 -13.85 -17.28 12.40
CA THR A 99 -14.72 -17.12 13.57
C THR A 99 -15.33 -18.45 14.00
N HIS A 100 -15.97 -18.48 15.17
CA HIS A 100 -16.72 -19.64 15.64
C HIS A 100 -17.92 -19.99 14.72
N THR A 101 -18.47 -19.00 14.01
CA THR A 101 -19.52 -19.18 12.99
C THR A 101 -18.97 -19.59 11.61
N GLY A 102 -17.65 -19.76 11.46
CA GLY A 102 -17.01 -20.19 10.22
C GLY A 102 -16.67 -19.07 9.23
N VAL A 103 -16.91 -17.81 9.58
CA VAL A 103 -16.54 -16.65 8.75
C VAL A 103 -15.01 -16.56 8.68
N GLN A 104 -14.45 -16.53 7.47
CA GLN A 104 -13.01 -16.44 7.27
C GLN A 104 -12.48 -15.08 7.72
N ILE A 105 -11.33 -15.07 8.40
CA ILE A 105 -10.61 -13.85 8.77
C ILE A 105 -9.33 -13.77 7.93
N GLN A 106 -9.07 -12.59 7.37
CA GLN A 106 -7.92 -12.35 6.52
C GLN A 106 -7.18 -11.08 6.93
N ARG A 107 -5.86 -11.10 6.72
CA ARG A 107 -5.01 -9.92 6.75
C ARG A 107 -5.00 -9.34 5.34
N GLU A 108 -5.22 -8.04 5.21
CA GLU A 108 -5.43 -7.35 3.93
C GLU A 108 -4.47 -6.18 3.75
N LEU A 109 -4.01 -6.01 2.50
CA LEU A 109 -3.24 -4.87 2.02
C LEU A 109 -3.98 -4.22 0.86
N HIS A 110 -4.46 -3.00 1.06
CA HIS A 110 -5.19 -2.26 0.05
C HIS A 110 -5.24 -0.77 0.37
N VAL A 111 -5.65 0.01 -0.63
CA VAL A 111 -6.03 1.40 -0.49
C VAL A 111 -7.49 1.57 -0.83
N ILE A 112 -8.19 2.41 -0.08
CA ILE A 112 -9.63 2.64 -0.25
C ILE A 112 -9.91 4.12 -0.43
N ARG A 113 -11.04 4.46 -1.06
CA ARG A 113 -11.56 5.83 -1.03
C ARG A 113 -12.54 5.92 0.13
N ASP A 114 -12.14 6.56 1.22
CA ASP A 114 -13.03 6.78 2.36
C ASP A 114 -14.17 7.75 1.99
N VAL A 115 -15.31 7.61 2.67
CA VAL A 115 -16.51 8.43 2.43
C VAL A 115 -16.17 9.92 2.59
N GLY A 116 -16.58 10.72 1.61
CA GLY A 116 -16.32 12.17 1.61
C GLY A 116 -14.94 12.57 1.10
N LEU A 117 -14.08 11.61 0.72
CA LEU A 117 -12.78 11.89 0.11
C LEU A 117 -12.82 11.66 -1.40
N ASN A 118 -12.10 12.51 -2.14
CA ASN A 118 -11.90 12.38 -3.58
C ASN A 118 -10.60 11.65 -3.94
N HIS A 119 -9.87 11.14 -2.95
CA HIS A 119 -8.60 10.45 -3.11
C HIS A 119 -8.60 9.11 -2.36
N LEU A 120 -7.56 8.31 -2.60
CA LEU A 120 -7.36 7.05 -1.88
C LEU A 120 -6.66 7.30 -0.54
N THR A 121 -6.78 6.33 0.37
CA THR A 121 -6.14 6.29 1.68
C THR A 121 -5.45 4.95 1.83
N ASN A 122 -4.19 4.97 2.24
CA ASN A 122 -3.47 3.78 2.68
C ASN A 122 -3.47 3.75 4.20
N TRP A 123 -4.23 2.82 4.78
CA TRP A 123 -4.24 2.59 6.22
C TRP A 123 -3.14 1.63 6.68
N GLY A 124 -2.35 1.07 5.77
CA GLY A 124 -1.45 -0.04 6.05
C GLY A 124 -2.22 -1.36 6.24
N PRO A 125 -1.60 -2.37 6.87
CA PRO A 125 -2.18 -3.69 6.99
C PRO A 125 -3.37 -3.69 7.96
N LEU A 126 -4.42 -4.44 7.62
CA LEU A 126 -5.64 -4.57 8.43
C LEU A 126 -6.09 -6.03 8.48
N THR A 127 -6.49 -6.51 9.65
CA THR A 127 -7.12 -7.82 9.82
C THR A 127 -8.62 -7.65 9.93
N LYS A 128 -9.38 -8.33 9.06
CA LYS A 128 -10.84 -8.21 8.97
C LYS A 128 -11.49 -9.53 8.57
N SER A 129 -12.81 -9.62 8.76
CA SER A 129 -13.61 -10.67 8.14
C SER A 129 -13.54 -10.58 6.62
N CYS A 130 -13.45 -11.73 5.96
CA CYS A 130 -13.45 -11.81 4.51
C CYS A 130 -14.78 -11.29 3.95
N GLU A 131 -14.68 -10.23 3.15
CA GLU A 131 -15.79 -9.68 2.37
C GLU A 131 -16.04 -10.51 1.11
N GLU A 132 -17.23 -10.38 0.54
CA GLU A 132 -17.50 -10.96 -0.78
C GLU A 132 -16.54 -10.40 -1.83
N TYR A 133 -16.06 -11.30 -2.70
CA TYR A 133 -15.18 -10.95 -3.79
C TYR A 133 -15.62 -11.64 -5.08
N THR A 134 -15.29 -11.03 -6.21
CA THR A 134 -15.64 -11.58 -7.52
C THR A 134 -14.62 -12.63 -7.96
N LYS A 135 -13.34 -12.41 -7.67
CA LYS A 135 -12.28 -13.37 -7.98
C LYS A 135 -11.12 -13.27 -6.99
N ALA A 136 -10.52 -14.42 -6.69
CA ALA A 136 -9.27 -14.52 -5.96
C ALA A 136 -8.32 -15.42 -6.75
N VAL A 137 -7.05 -15.05 -6.82
CA VAL A 137 -5.99 -15.83 -7.44
C VAL A 137 -4.80 -15.90 -6.49
N GLU A 138 -4.23 -17.08 -6.34
CA GLU A 138 -2.99 -17.25 -5.60
C GLU A 138 -1.82 -16.67 -6.39
N VAL A 139 -1.07 -15.75 -5.78
CA VAL A 139 0.13 -15.16 -6.36
C VAL A 139 1.33 -16.04 -6.07
N THR A 140 1.42 -16.55 -4.85
CA THR A 140 2.43 -17.51 -4.41
C THR A 140 1.84 -18.43 -3.35
N PRO A 141 2.13 -19.75 -3.37
CA PRO A 141 1.53 -20.73 -2.48
C PRO A 141 2.05 -20.64 -1.04
N ARG A 142 3.26 -20.11 -0.85
CA ARG A 142 3.95 -20.12 0.43
C ARG A 142 4.80 -18.88 0.59
N MET A 143 4.37 -18.03 1.51
CA MET A 143 5.19 -16.94 2.03
C MET A 143 5.30 -17.12 3.53
N SER A 144 6.49 -17.03 4.11
CA SER A 144 6.71 -17.11 5.56
C SER A 144 6.26 -15.83 6.29
N LEU A 145 6.05 -15.89 7.61
CA LEU A 145 5.68 -14.71 8.41
C LEU A 145 6.67 -13.55 8.26
N VAL A 146 7.98 -13.85 8.24
CA VAL A 146 9.02 -12.83 8.04
C VAL A 146 8.84 -12.11 6.71
N ASN A 147 8.59 -12.85 5.63
CA ASN A 147 8.39 -12.27 4.30
C ASN A 147 7.05 -11.54 4.19
N ARG A 148 5.99 -12.01 4.86
CA ARG A 148 4.71 -11.29 4.94
C ARG A 148 4.86 -9.95 5.66
N ARG A 149 5.58 -9.88 6.78
CA ARG A 149 5.89 -8.61 7.47
C ARG A 149 6.70 -7.64 6.59
N ARG A 150 7.62 -8.17 5.77
CA ARG A 150 8.33 -7.35 4.76
C ARG A 150 7.37 -6.81 3.71
N LEU A 151 6.43 -7.63 3.23
CA LEU A 151 5.37 -7.21 2.31
C LEU A 151 4.45 -6.15 2.93
N GLU A 152 4.02 -6.34 4.18
CA GLU A 152 3.23 -5.35 4.93
C GLU A 152 3.96 -4.01 5.04
N LYS A 153 5.27 -4.03 5.33
CA LYS A 153 6.10 -2.82 5.39
C LYS A 153 6.14 -2.10 4.04
N ILE A 154 6.39 -2.83 2.96
CA ILE A 154 6.38 -2.26 1.59
C ILE A 154 5.03 -1.61 1.30
N ALA A 155 3.93 -2.31 1.58
CA ALA A 155 2.59 -1.78 1.39
C ALA A 155 2.34 -0.53 2.24
N ALA A 156 2.66 -0.55 3.53
CA ALA A 156 2.47 0.59 4.44
C ALA A 156 3.28 1.82 4.03
N GLU A 157 4.46 1.62 3.45
CA GLU A 157 5.34 2.70 2.97
C GLU A 157 5.02 3.13 1.52
N THR A 158 4.16 2.41 0.80
CA THR A 158 3.80 2.75 -0.58
C THR A 158 2.90 3.99 -0.60
N PRO A 159 3.34 5.10 -1.22
CA PRO A 159 2.62 6.36 -1.21
C PRO A 159 1.34 6.30 -2.06
N VAL A 160 0.38 7.16 -1.71
CA VAL A 160 -0.85 7.34 -2.48
C VAL A 160 -0.73 8.60 -3.31
N ARG A 161 -1.10 8.54 -4.60
CA ARG A 161 -1.06 9.71 -5.49
C ARG A 161 -2.24 10.66 -5.25
N LYS A 162 -2.03 11.94 -5.55
CA LYS A 162 -3.13 12.89 -5.70
C LYS A 162 -4.07 12.39 -6.82
N PRO A 163 -5.38 12.61 -6.69
CA PRO A 163 -6.35 12.12 -7.67
C PRO A 163 -6.16 12.86 -9.00
N ASP A 164 -5.73 12.14 -10.03
CA ASP A 164 -5.53 12.61 -11.41
C ASP A 164 -6.51 11.96 -12.40
N GLY A 165 -7.41 11.10 -11.90
CA GLY A 165 -8.35 10.31 -12.70
C GLY A 165 -7.74 9.08 -13.38
N LEU A 166 -6.43 8.87 -13.26
CA LEU A 166 -5.70 7.74 -13.83
C LEU A 166 -5.25 6.74 -12.77
N TRP A 167 -4.80 7.24 -11.62
CA TRP A 167 -4.31 6.42 -10.51
C TRP A 167 -5.45 5.86 -9.67
N ASN A 168 -5.49 4.53 -9.54
CA ASN A 168 -6.45 3.82 -8.71
C ASN A 168 -5.78 2.77 -7.79
N CYS A 169 -6.57 1.97 -7.09
CA CYS A 169 -6.05 0.91 -6.21
C CYS A 169 -5.27 -0.18 -6.97
N GLN A 170 -5.58 -0.43 -8.24
CA GLN A 170 -4.88 -1.40 -9.08
C GLN A 170 -3.47 -0.93 -9.42
N ASN A 171 -3.29 0.37 -9.69
CA ASN A 171 -1.95 0.96 -9.85
C ASN A 171 -1.13 0.84 -8.57
N TRP A 172 -1.76 1.12 -7.42
CA TRP A 172 -1.09 0.97 -6.12
C TRP A 172 -0.64 -0.48 -5.86
N ILE A 173 -1.48 -1.47 -6.15
CA ILE A 173 -1.12 -2.90 -6.03
C ILE A 173 0.07 -3.25 -6.94
N ARG A 174 0.11 -2.74 -8.18
CA ARG A 174 1.28 -2.93 -9.08
C ARG A 174 2.55 -2.36 -8.48
N THR A 175 2.50 -1.16 -7.91
CA THR A 175 3.67 -0.56 -7.24
C THR A 175 4.14 -1.36 -6.03
N VAL A 176 3.21 -1.92 -5.24
CA VAL A 176 3.57 -2.84 -4.14
C VAL A 176 4.28 -4.07 -4.68
N PHE A 177 3.77 -4.69 -5.76
CA PHE A 177 4.42 -5.84 -6.38
C PHE A 177 5.80 -5.52 -6.94
N GLU A 178 5.96 -4.42 -7.67
CA GLU A 178 7.26 -3.99 -8.21
C GLU A 178 8.29 -3.75 -7.10
N ALA A 179 7.88 -3.16 -5.97
CA ALA A 179 8.76 -2.96 -4.82
C ALA A 179 9.08 -4.29 -4.10
N ALA A 180 8.11 -5.19 -3.99
CA ALA A 180 8.27 -6.51 -3.39
C ALA A 180 9.15 -7.43 -4.24
N GLU A 181 9.07 -7.34 -5.57
CA GLU A 181 9.94 -8.04 -6.52
C GLU A 181 11.40 -7.61 -6.36
N LYS A 182 11.67 -6.31 -6.27
CA LYS A 182 13.02 -5.78 -6.00
C LYS A 182 13.62 -6.29 -4.69
N GLN A 183 12.80 -6.75 -3.76
CA GLN A 183 13.20 -7.33 -2.49
C GLN A 183 13.18 -8.87 -2.48
N GLY A 184 12.88 -9.51 -3.61
CA GLY A 184 12.84 -10.96 -3.76
C GLY A 184 11.65 -11.64 -3.08
N LEU A 185 10.55 -10.90 -2.81
CA LEU A 185 9.34 -11.49 -2.22
C LEU A 185 8.42 -12.13 -3.26
N PHE A 186 8.51 -11.67 -4.51
CA PHE A 186 7.82 -12.24 -5.66
C PHE A 186 8.77 -12.20 -6.86
N THR A 187 8.57 -13.11 -7.81
CA THR A 187 9.12 -13.00 -9.16
C THR A 187 8.19 -12.16 -10.04
N TYR A 188 8.75 -11.51 -11.06
CA TYR A 188 7.97 -10.83 -12.10
C TYR A 188 6.81 -11.70 -12.63
N ARG A 189 7.09 -12.98 -12.87
CA ARG A 189 6.15 -13.93 -13.45
C ARG A 189 4.96 -14.20 -12.52
N GLU A 190 5.20 -14.42 -11.22
CA GLU A 190 4.15 -14.71 -10.24
C GLU A 190 3.09 -13.60 -10.22
N TRP A 191 3.52 -12.35 -9.99
CA TRP A 191 2.56 -11.27 -9.80
C TRP A 191 1.91 -10.81 -11.11
N THR A 192 2.64 -10.80 -12.23
CA THR A 192 2.04 -10.43 -13.53
C THR A 192 1.01 -11.44 -14.01
N SER A 193 1.25 -12.73 -13.77
CA SER A 193 0.31 -13.80 -14.11
C SER A 193 -0.96 -13.70 -13.27
N ALA A 194 -0.83 -13.43 -11.97
CA ALA A 194 -1.97 -13.16 -11.09
C ALA A 194 -2.78 -11.94 -11.57
N ILE A 195 -2.12 -10.84 -11.93
CA ILE A 195 -2.78 -9.63 -12.44
C ILE A 195 -3.55 -9.92 -13.74
N ALA A 196 -2.97 -10.67 -14.66
CA ALA A 196 -3.64 -11.01 -15.92
C ALA A 196 -4.97 -11.74 -15.70
N VAL A 197 -5.07 -12.54 -14.63
CA VAL A 197 -6.28 -13.30 -14.26
C VAL A 197 -7.41 -12.40 -13.74
N VAL A 198 -7.08 -11.26 -13.11
CA VAL A 198 -8.06 -10.36 -12.47
C VAL A 198 -8.33 -9.06 -13.25
N THR A 199 -7.56 -8.77 -14.30
CA THR A 199 -7.66 -7.50 -15.05
C THR A 199 -8.98 -7.30 -15.79
N ASN A 200 -9.72 -8.38 -16.09
CA ASN A 200 -10.97 -8.33 -16.86
C ASN A 200 -12.23 -8.55 -15.99
N ILE A 201 -12.09 -8.44 -14.67
CA ILE A 201 -13.20 -8.52 -13.70
C ILE A 201 -13.97 -7.20 -13.69
#